data_AF-A0A954A9B2-F1
#
_entry.id   AF-A0A954A9B2-F1
#
_cell.length_a   1.000
_cell.length_b   1.000
_cell.length_c   1.000
_cell.angle_alpha   90.00
_cell.angle_beta   90.00
_cell.angle_gamma   90.00
#
_symmetry.space_group_name_H-M   'P 1'
#
loop_
_entity.id
_entity.type
_entity.pdbx_description
1 polymer ?
#
loop_
_entity_poly.entity_id
_entity_poly.type
_entity_poly.pdbx_seq_one_letter_code
_entity_poly.pdbx_strand_id
1 'polypeptide(L)'
;MKKVDAGKLSQDLGYRFEYVSGFMGFGEEDVRAIHDAAAHLAPLVPTLVDAVYDRLFSYDITKAFFAQPQHGYEGETVAHEDELTLDHPQVAFRKQHLANYLVRLVTKPYDESMLKYLDAVGGMHTPNLGNAELVVPIVHVNALFGFVNSALIATLASLDIGAEDKVRMQSAFTKLLWIQNDLFSRNYGN
;
A
#
# COMPACT_ATOMS: atom_id res chain seq x y z
N MET A 1 -7.53 -27.65 16.25
CA MET A 1 -7.13 -27.20 14.89
C MET A 1 -8.33 -26.53 14.24
N LYS A 2 -8.20 -25.29 13.77
CA LYS A 2 -9.27 -24.63 13.00
C LYS A 2 -9.38 -25.31 11.63
N LYS A 3 -10.60 -25.62 11.18
CA LYS A 3 -10.84 -26.13 9.82
C LYS A 3 -10.92 -24.94 8.86
N VAL A 4 -10.23 -25.03 7.73
CA VAL A 4 -10.19 -23.99 6.71
C VAL A 4 -10.68 -24.58 5.39
N ASP A 5 -11.58 -23.85 4.71
CA ASP A 5 -12.08 -24.20 3.39
C ASP A 5 -11.17 -23.58 2.32
N ALA A 6 -10.43 -24.43 1.62
CA ALA A 6 -9.49 -23.99 0.60
C ALA A 6 -10.17 -23.30 -0.59
N GLY A 7 -11.40 -23.68 -0.96
CA GLY A 7 -12.14 -23.07 -2.06
C GLY A 7 -12.54 -21.63 -1.73
N LYS A 8 -12.98 -21.40 -0.49
CA LYS A 8 -13.36 -20.06 -0.04
C LYS A 8 -12.18 -19.09 0.06
N LEU A 9 -10.96 -19.56 0.33
CA LEU A 9 -9.76 -18.70 0.35
C LEU A 9 -9.47 -18.00 -0.99
N SER A 10 -9.93 -18.59 -2.10
CA SER A 10 -9.77 -18.01 -3.44
C SER A 10 -10.97 -17.15 -3.87
N GLN A 11 -12.18 -17.54 -3.45
CA GLN A 11 -13.44 -16.99 -3.98
C GLN A 11 -14.10 -15.93 -3.08
N ASP A 12 -13.88 -16.00 -1.77
CA ASP A 12 -14.53 -15.14 -0.79
C ASP A 12 -13.50 -14.23 -0.12
N LEU A 13 -13.56 -12.94 -0.46
CA LEU A 13 -12.65 -11.91 0.04
C LEU A 13 -12.72 -11.79 1.58
N GLY A 14 -13.91 -11.86 2.15
CA GLY A 14 -14.11 -11.77 3.60
C GLY A 14 -13.51 -12.98 4.30
N TYR A 15 -13.76 -14.18 3.77
CA TYR A 15 -13.22 -15.42 4.32
C TYR A 15 -11.68 -15.47 4.25
N ARG A 16 -11.10 -15.04 3.12
CA ARG A 16 -9.65 -14.93 2.97
C ARG A 16 -9.06 -13.95 3.98
N PHE A 17 -9.65 -12.76 4.09
CA PHE A 17 -9.19 -11.75 5.04
C PHE A 17 -9.28 -12.24 6.48
N GLU A 18 -10.38 -12.91 6.86
CA GLU A 18 -10.54 -13.49 8.20
C GLU A 18 -9.44 -14.52 8.50
N TYR A 19 -9.16 -15.41 7.54
CA TYR A 19 -8.09 -16.40 7.68
C TYR A 19 -6.71 -15.75 7.81
N VAL A 20 -6.37 -14.86 6.88
CA VAL A 20 -5.05 -14.19 6.82
C VAL A 20 -4.81 -13.34 8.06
N SER A 21 -5.81 -12.54 8.48
CA SER A 21 -5.74 -11.73 9.69
C SER A 21 -5.65 -12.59 10.93
N GLY A 22 -6.49 -13.64 11.04
CA GLY A 22 -6.49 -14.55 12.17
C GLY A 22 -5.19 -15.35 12.30
N PHE A 23 -4.53 -15.69 11.19
CA PHE A 23 -3.23 -16.36 11.19
C PHE A 23 -2.11 -15.45 11.70
N MET A 24 -2.13 -14.18 11.32
CA MET A 24 -1.16 -13.17 11.78
C MET A 24 -1.48 -12.57 13.15
N GLY A 25 -2.64 -12.89 13.72
CA GLY A 25 -3.15 -12.25 14.93
C GLY A 25 -3.38 -10.75 14.75
N PHE A 26 -3.87 -10.35 13.58
CA PHE A 26 -4.32 -8.98 13.31
C PHE A 26 -5.76 -8.81 13.81
N GLY A 27 -6.00 -7.82 14.68
CA GLY A 27 -7.32 -7.58 15.27
C GLY A 27 -7.56 -6.14 15.71
N GLU A 28 -8.56 -5.94 16.59
CA GLU A 28 -8.97 -4.61 17.06
C GLU A 28 -7.85 -3.81 17.72
N GLU A 29 -6.93 -4.48 18.42
CA GLU A 29 -5.77 -3.82 19.03
C GLU A 29 -4.78 -3.28 18.00
N ASP A 30 -4.58 -4.01 16.89
CA ASP A 30 -3.72 -3.55 15.80
C ASP A 30 -4.37 -2.36 15.07
N VAL A 31 -5.68 -2.44 14.79
CA VAL A 31 -6.44 -1.33 14.18
C VAL A 31 -6.35 -0.07 15.05
N ARG A 32 -6.52 -0.22 16.36
CA ARG A 32 -6.36 0.88 17.31
C ARG A 32 -4.95 1.45 17.29
N ALA A 33 -3.92 0.61 17.32
CA ALA A 33 -2.53 1.08 17.23
C ALA A 33 -2.24 1.83 15.92
N ILE A 34 -2.83 1.39 14.80
CA ILE A 34 -2.74 2.09 13.50
C ILE A 34 -3.43 3.45 13.55
N HIS A 35 -4.61 3.54 14.16
CA HIS A 35 -5.34 4.81 14.32
C HIS A 35 -4.65 5.76 15.30
N ASP A 36 -4.10 5.25 16.40
CA ASP A 36 -3.33 6.03 17.38
C ASP A 36 -2.08 6.65 16.73
N ALA A 37 -1.49 5.97 15.74
CA ALA A 37 -0.35 6.48 14.99
C ALA A 37 -0.72 7.62 14.02
N ALA A 38 -2.01 7.84 13.72
CA ALA A 38 -2.44 8.78 12.68
C ALA A 38 -1.93 10.21 12.91
N ALA A 39 -2.05 10.72 14.14
CA ALA A 39 -1.59 12.07 14.48
C ALA A 39 -0.07 12.22 14.40
N HIS A 40 0.67 11.15 14.69
CA HIS A 40 2.13 11.13 14.60
C HIS A 40 2.63 11.02 13.16
N LEU A 41 1.91 10.28 12.32
CA LEU A 41 2.29 10.05 10.92
C LEU A 41 1.83 11.17 9.99
N ALA A 42 0.73 11.87 10.29
CA ALA A 42 0.17 12.90 9.42
C ALA A 42 1.19 13.97 8.97
N PRO A 43 2.04 14.54 9.86
CA PRO A 43 3.07 15.51 9.44
C PRO A 43 4.17 14.90 8.55
N LEU A 44 4.33 13.57 8.59
CA LEU A 44 5.39 12.83 7.90
C LEU A 44 4.93 12.26 6.55
N VAL A 45 3.64 12.32 6.24
CA VAL A 45 3.08 11.80 4.98
C VAL A 45 3.79 12.36 3.75
N PRO A 46 4.05 13.68 3.62
CA PRO A 46 4.77 14.21 2.45
C PRO A 46 6.14 13.56 2.28
N THR A 47 6.93 13.47 3.36
CA THR A 47 8.27 12.87 3.35
C THR A 47 8.24 11.38 3.04
N LEU A 48 7.28 10.63 3.58
CA LEU A 48 7.12 9.20 3.27
C LEU A 48 6.75 8.98 1.81
N VAL A 49 5.86 9.81 1.26
CA VAL A 49 5.46 9.76 -0.15
C VAL A 49 6.66 10.09 -1.03
N ASP A 50 7.41 11.15 -0.75
CA ASP A 50 8.60 11.50 -1.52
C ASP A 50 9.63 10.37 -1.51
N ALA A 51 9.92 9.78 -0.34
CA ALA A 51 10.84 8.65 -0.23
C ALA A 51 10.42 7.43 -1.07
N VAL A 52 9.11 7.17 -1.20
CA VAL A 52 8.59 6.11 -2.09
C VAL A 52 8.88 6.42 -3.55
N TYR A 53 8.65 7.66 -4.00
CA TYR A 53 8.88 8.04 -5.39
C TYR A 53 10.37 8.13 -5.72
N ASP A 54 11.19 8.66 -4.82
CA ASP A 54 12.65 8.64 -4.94
C ASP A 54 13.15 7.20 -5.13
N ARG A 55 12.61 6.26 -4.34
CA ARG A 55 12.98 4.85 -4.46
C ARG A 55 12.53 4.25 -5.79
N LEU A 56 11.31 4.52 -6.23
CA LEU A 56 10.80 4.03 -7.52
C LEU A 56 11.53 4.66 -8.72
N PHE A 57 12.00 5.89 -8.60
CA PHE A 57 12.72 6.58 -9.67
C PHE A 57 14.22 6.26 -9.67
N SER A 58 14.73 5.64 -8.59
CA SER A 58 16.11 5.13 -8.53
C SER A 58 16.36 3.87 -9.37
N TYR A 59 15.31 3.27 -9.95
CA TYR A 59 15.41 2.16 -10.91
C TYR A 59 14.58 2.50 -12.16
N ASP A 60 15.21 2.35 -13.32
CA ASP A 60 14.60 2.56 -14.64
C ASP A 60 13.31 1.75 -14.83
N ILE A 61 13.34 0.46 -14.50
CA ILE A 61 12.22 -0.47 -14.69
C ILE A 61 10.99 -0.09 -13.87
N THR A 62 11.16 0.54 -12.70
CA THR A 62 10.02 1.03 -11.91
C THR A 62 9.60 2.44 -12.33
N LYS A 63 10.54 3.29 -12.77
CA LYS A 63 10.25 4.62 -13.31
C LYS A 63 9.39 4.57 -14.58
N ALA A 64 9.63 3.59 -15.46
CA ALA A 64 8.92 3.44 -16.73
C ALA A 64 7.39 3.41 -16.59
N PHE A 65 6.85 2.83 -15.51
CA PHE A 65 5.39 2.79 -15.25
C PHE A 65 4.74 4.16 -14.99
N PHE A 66 5.55 5.20 -14.84
CA PHE A 66 5.10 6.55 -14.59
C PHE A 66 5.03 7.39 -15.86
N ALA A 67 5.58 6.95 -17.00
CA ALA A 67 5.51 7.69 -18.28
C ALA A 67 4.06 7.85 -18.77
N GLN A 68 3.28 6.79 -18.67
CA GLN A 68 1.86 6.82 -19.01
C GLN A 68 1.04 7.55 -17.92
N PRO A 69 0.20 8.52 -18.29
CA PRO A 69 -0.61 9.26 -17.32
C PRO A 69 -1.59 8.32 -16.61
N GLN A 70 -1.81 8.58 -15.32
CA GLN A 70 -2.85 7.87 -14.56
C GLN A 70 -4.23 8.32 -15.06
N HIS A 71 -5.21 7.41 -15.06
CA HIS A 71 -6.60 7.76 -15.32
C HIS A 71 -7.06 8.94 -14.45
N GLY A 72 -7.70 9.93 -15.08
CA GLY A 72 -8.18 11.16 -14.44
C GLY A 72 -7.15 12.31 -14.39
N TYR A 73 -5.94 12.10 -14.89
CA TYR A 73 -4.97 13.17 -15.09
C TYR A 73 -5.21 13.87 -16.44
N GLU A 74 -5.42 15.18 -16.41
CA GLU A 74 -5.73 16.03 -17.59
C GLU A 74 -4.63 17.06 -17.90
N GLY A 75 -3.46 16.95 -17.24
CA GLY A 75 -2.36 17.89 -17.36
C GLY A 75 -1.32 17.53 -18.44
N GLU A 76 -0.15 18.15 -18.34
CA GLU A 76 0.99 17.92 -19.25
C GLU A 76 1.53 16.49 -19.14
N THR A 77 1.76 15.86 -20.29
CA THR A 77 2.27 14.48 -20.40
C THR A 77 3.65 14.45 -21.02
N VAL A 78 4.45 13.46 -20.64
CA VAL A 78 5.76 13.20 -21.24
C VAL A 78 5.68 12.23 -22.41
N ALA A 79 6.63 12.30 -23.34
CA ALA A 79 6.78 11.28 -24.39
C ALA A 79 7.55 10.06 -23.89
N HIS A 80 8.55 10.29 -23.02
CA HIS A 80 9.46 9.28 -22.50
C HIS A 80 9.68 9.42 -20.99
N GLU A 81 9.96 8.31 -20.30
CA GLU A 81 10.20 8.27 -18.86
C GLU A 81 11.39 9.12 -18.42
N ASP A 82 12.36 9.37 -19.30
CA ASP A 82 13.52 10.21 -19.03
C ASP A 82 13.16 11.67 -18.76
N GLU A 83 12.04 12.14 -19.32
CA GLU A 83 11.50 13.49 -19.13
C GLU A 83 10.80 13.64 -17.76
N LEU A 84 10.48 12.54 -17.08
CA LEU A 84 9.87 12.59 -15.76
C LEU A 84 10.90 12.97 -14.68
N THR A 85 10.59 14.07 -14.01
CA THR A 85 11.20 14.48 -12.76
C THR A 85 10.22 14.28 -11.60
N LEU A 86 10.71 14.29 -10.37
CA LEU A 86 9.87 14.14 -9.18
C LEU A 86 8.89 15.30 -8.96
N ASP A 87 9.18 16.45 -9.59
CA ASP A 87 8.37 17.67 -9.57
C ASP A 87 7.38 17.74 -10.74
N HIS A 88 7.42 16.77 -11.67
CA HIS A 88 6.53 16.76 -12.82
C HIS A 88 5.06 16.69 -12.37
N PRO A 89 4.12 17.46 -12.95
CA PRO A 89 2.74 17.52 -12.45
C PRO A 89 2.01 16.16 -12.46
N GLN A 90 2.34 15.27 -13.41
CA GLN A 90 1.86 13.88 -13.43
C GLN A 90 2.32 13.07 -12.20
N VAL A 91 3.56 13.29 -11.74
CA VAL A 91 4.11 12.64 -10.55
C VAL A 91 3.46 13.21 -9.29
N ALA A 92 3.29 14.54 -9.22
CA ALA A 92 2.57 15.19 -8.12
C ALA A 92 1.13 14.67 -7.97
N PHE A 93 0.43 14.47 -9.09
CA PHE A 93 -0.91 13.87 -9.09
C PHE A 93 -0.92 12.48 -8.48
N ARG A 94 0.00 11.60 -8.89
CA ARG A 94 0.11 10.24 -8.34
C ARG A 94 0.54 10.26 -6.86
N LYS A 95 1.42 11.18 -6.45
CA LYS A 95 1.80 11.39 -5.03
C LYS A 95 0.58 11.72 -4.17
N GLN A 96 -0.34 12.55 -4.66
CA GLN A 96 -1.58 12.87 -3.95
C GLN A 96 -2.48 11.63 -3.74
N HIS A 97 -2.58 10.75 -4.74
CA HIS A 97 -3.31 9.49 -4.60
C HIS A 97 -2.70 8.59 -3.52
N LEU A 98 -1.36 8.48 -3.48
CA LEU A 98 -0.67 7.73 -2.42
C LEU A 98 -0.87 8.36 -1.05
N ALA A 99 -0.80 9.70 -0.94
CA ALA A 99 -1.08 10.39 0.32
C ALA A 99 -2.50 10.09 0.82
N ASN A 100 -3.50 10.19 -0.06
CA ASN A 100 -4.89 9.88 0.27
C ASN A 100 -5.07 8.41 0.70
N TYR A 101 -4.34 7.49 0.06
CA TYR A 101 -4.31 6.08 0.45
C TYR A 101 -3.79 5.91 1.88
N LEU A 102 -2.64 6.51 2.21
CA LEU A 102 -2.05 6.45 3.55
C LEU A 102 -2.97 7.05 4.62
N VAL A 103 -3.59 8.20 4.34
CA VAL A 103 -4.60 8.79 5.24
C VAL A 103 -5.76 7.83 5.46
N ARG A 104 -6.24 7.16 4.40
CA ARG A 104 -7.33 6.20 4.52
C ARG A 104 -6.96 5.02 5.42
N LEU A 105 -5.74 4.48 5.31
CA LEU A 105 -5.25 3.37 6.15
C LEU A 105 -5.32 3.69 7.65
N VAL A 106 -5.02 4.95 8.03
CA VAL A 106 -4.91 5.35 9.45
C VAL A 106 -6.17 6.02 10.00
N THR A 107 -7.20 6.26 9.19
CA THR A 107 -8.41 6.98 9.63
C THR A 107 -9.72 6.24 9.40
N LYS A 108 -9.76 5.23 8.53
CA LYS A 108 -11.01 4.50 8.23
C LYS A 108 -11.11 3.19 9.03
N PRO A 109 -12.35 2.74 9.33
CA PRO A 109 -12.56 1.41 9.91
C PRO A 109 -12.13 0.32 8.93
N TYR A 110 -11.66 -0.81 9.47
CA TYR A 110 -11.31 -2.00 8.68
C TYR A 110 -12.54 -2.91 8.53
N ASP A 111 -13.53 -2.39 7.83
CA ASP A 111 -14.78 -3.09 7.50
C ASP A 111 -14.74 -3.63 6.06
N GLU A 112 -15.83 -4.28 5.63
CA GLU A 112 -15.97 -4.83 4.28
C GLU A 112 -15.67 -3.79 3.18
N SER A 113 -16.00 -2.51 3.39
CA SER A 113 -15.74 -1.43 2.44
C SER A 113 -14.25 -1.15 2.31
N MET A 114 -13.51 -1.16 3.42
CA MET A 114 -12.05 -1.04 3.42
C MET A 114 -11.40 -2.24 2.73
N LEU A 115 -11.86 -3.46 2.99
CA LEU A 115 -11.35 -4.68 2.35
C LEU A 115 -11.52 -4.62 0.83
N LYS A 116 -12.74 -4.30 0.35
CA LYS A 116 -13.03 -4.13 -1.09
C LYS A 116 -12.16 -3.05 -1.72
N TYR A 117 -11.93 -1.96 -0.99
CA TYR A 117 -11.05 -0.90 -1.46
C TYR A 117 -9.59 -1.37 -1.61
N LEU A 118 -9.02 -2.03 -0.59
CA LEU A 118 -7.65 -2.52 -0.65
C LEU A 118 -7.46 -3.55 -1.77
N ASP A 119 -8.43 -4.44 -1.94
CA ASP A 119 -8.44 -5.42 -3.04
C ASP A 119 -8.50 -4.73 -4.41
N ALA A 120 -9.36 -3.72 -4.56
CA ALA A 120 -9.44 -2.93 -5.79
C ALA A 120 -8.14 -2.17 -6.09
N VAL A 121 -7.47 -1.60 -5.09
CA VAL A 121 -6.16 -0.96 -5.29
C VAL A 121 -5.13 -1.99 -5.77
N GLY A 122 -5.15 -3.21 -5.24
CA GLY A 122 -4.35 -4.32 -5.76
C GLY A 122 -4.64 -4.63 -7.22
N GLY A 123 -5.93 -4.75 -7.58
CA GLY A 123 -6.38 -4.99 -8.94
C GLY A 123 -6.02 -3.88 -9.94
N MET A 124 -5.91 -2.62 -9.51
CA MET A 124 -5.49 -1.50 -10.38
C MET A 124 -4.08 -1.67 -10.95
N HIS A 125 -3.25 -2.54 -10.37
CA HIS A 125 -1.90 -2.85 -10.83
C HIS A 125 -1.86 -4.02 -11.83
N THR A 126 -3.01 -4.67 -12.09
CA THR A 126 -3.16 -5.86 -12.93
C THR A 126 -4.12 -5.58 -14.08
N PRO A 127 -4.14 -6.39 -15.16
CA PRO A 127 -4.97 -6.09 -16.34
C PRO A 127 -6.47 -6.28 -16.09
N ASN A 128 -6.87 -6.95 -14.99
CA ASN A 128 -8.27 -7.25 -14.71
C ASN A 128 -9.07 -5.99 -14.31
N LEU A 129 -8.45 -5.09 -13.56
CA LEU A 129 -9.10 -3.85 -13.08
C LEU A 129 -8.31 -2.59 -13.46
N GLY A 130 -7.00 -2.71 -13.68
CA GLY A 130 -6.15 -1.62 -14.13
C GLY A 130 -6.13 -1.45 -15.65
N ASN A 131 -5.12 -0.72 -16.13
CA ASN A 131 -4.87 -0.59 -17.56
C ASN A 131 -4.14 -1.85 -18.07
N ALA A 132 -4.73 -2.54 -19.06
CA ALA A 132 -4.17 -3.76 -19.65
C ALA A 132 -2.79 -3.55 -20.32
N GLU A 133 -2.46 -2.32 -20.70
CA GLU A 133 -1.16 -1.94 -21.27
C GLU A 133 -0.14 -1.53 -20.19
N LEU A 134 -0.57 -1.32 -18.94
CA LEU A 134 0.26 -0.87 -17.82
C LEU A 134 0.17 -1.84 -16.63
N VAL A 135 0.56 -3.08 -16.87
CA VAL A 135 0.61 -4.13 -15.84
C VAL A 135 1.91 -4.01 -15.06
N VAL A 136 1.83 -3.84 -13.74
CA VAL A 136 3.02 -3.75 -12.87
C VAL A 136 3.39 -5.14 -12.38
N PRO A 137 4.53 -5.74 -12.76
CA PRO A 137 4.93 -7.05 -12.25
C PRO A 137 4.94 -7.14 -10.72
N ILE A 138 4.42 -8.25 -10.18
CA ILE A 138 4.32 -8.49 -8.72
C ILE A 138 5.66 -8.35 -7.98
N VAL A 139 6.78 -8.62 -8.65
CA VAL A 139 8.12 -8.44 -8.07
C VAL A 139 8.38 -7.00 -7.63
N HIS A 140 7.90 -6.00 -8.39
CA HIS A 140 8.07 -4.59 -8.03
C HIS A 140 7.15 -4.17 -6.88
N VAL A 141 5.92 -4.69 -6.87
CA VAL A 141 4.98 -4.49 -5.76
C VAL A 141 5.55 -5.07 -4.46
N ASN A 142 6.05 -6.30 -4.49
CA ASN A 142 6.66 -6.95 -3.33
C ASN A 142 7.89 -6.18 -2.82
N ALA A 143 8.76 -5.73 -3.73
CA ALA A 143 9.92 -4.92 -3.37
C ALA A 143 9.50 -3.60 -2.71
N LEU A 144 8.46 -2.93 -3.22
CA LEU A 144 7.95 -1.69 -2.65
C LEU A 144 7.34 -1.90 -1.27
N PHE A 145 6.54 -2.96 -1.05
CA PHE A 145 6.02 -3.29 0.28
C PHE A 145 7.15 -3.50 1.31
N GLY A 146 8.23 -4.18 0.93
CA GLY A 146 9.40 -4.37 1.79
C GLY A 146 10.10 -3.05 2.14
N PHE A 147 10.24 -2.15 1.16
CA PHE A 147 10.78 -0.80 1.37
C PHE A 147 9.90 0.02 2.32
N VAL A 148 8.59 0.08 2.06
CA VAL A 148 7.63 0.83 2.89
C VAL A 148 7.60 0.29 4.33
N ASN A 149 7.63 -1.03 4.51
CA ASN A 149 7.70 -1.63 5.84
C ASN A 149 8.93 -1.15 6.62
N SER A 150 10.09 -1.19 5.97
CA SER A 150 11.36 -0.75 6.58
C SER A 150 11.34 0.74 6.94
N ALA A 151 10.80 1.59 6.04
CA ALA A 151 10.66 3.02 6.27
C ALA A 151 9.69 3.34 7.42
N LEU A 152 8.55 2.65 7.50
CA LEU A 152 7.59 2.82 8.61
C LEU A 152 8.19 2.37 9.94
N ILE A 153 8.93 1.26 9.99
CA ILE A 153 9.61 0.81 11.21
C ILE A 153 10.58 1.88 11.71
N ALA A 154 11.42 2.42 10.83
CA ALA A 154 12.37 3.47 11.17
C ALA A 154 11.66 4.76 11.63
N THR A 155 10.57 5.13 10.94
CA THR A 155 9.75 6.30 11.27
C THR A 155 9.16 6.17 12.67
N LEU A 156 8.48 5.07 12.96
CA LEU A 156 7.88 4.79 14.27
C LEU A 156 8.94 4.70 15.38
N ALA A 157 10.12 4.16 15.09
CA ALA A 157 11.22 4.11 16.05
C ALA A 157 11.69 5.52 16.47
N SER A 158 11.59 6.50 15.56
CA SER A 158 12.03 7.88 15.79
C SER A 158 11.04 8.74 16.57
N LEU A 159 9.79 8.30 16.72
CA LEU A 159 8.74 9.05 17.43
C LEU A 159 9.07 9.23 18.91
N ASP A 160 8.67 10.35 19.50
CA ASP A 160 8.80 10.60 20.93
C ASP A 160 7.60 10.02 21.71
N ILE A 161 7.50 8.69 21.70
CA ILE A 161 6.44 7.91 22.37
C ILE A 161 7.05 6.72 23.13
N GLY A 162 6.26 6.07 23.99
CA GLY A 162 6.70 4.93 24.79
C GLY A 162 7.23 3.78 23.94
N ALA A 163 8.25 3.07 24.42
CA ALA A 163 8.86 1.94 23.70
C ALA A 163 7.84 0.83 23.39
N GLU A 164 6.91 0.57 24.30
CA GLU A 164 5.81 -0.39 24.09
C GLU A 164 4.87 0.07 22.97
N ASP A 165 4.54 1.37 22.90
CA ASP A 165 3.71 1.92 21.82
C ASP A 165 4.40 1.77 20.46
N LYS A 166 5.70 2.05 20.39
CA LYS A 166 6.50 1.85 19.16
C LYS A 166 6.42 0.41 18.69
N VAL A 167 6.65 -0.56 19.57
CA VAL A 167 6.61 -1.99 19.23
C VAL A 167 5.20 -2.40 18.78
N ARG A 168 4.16 -1.98 19.50
CA ARG A 168 2.77 -2.29 19.10
C ARG A 168 2.43 -1.72 17.74
N MET A 169 2.74 -0.44 17.49
CA MET A 169 2.50 0.22 16.20
C MET A 169 3.29 -0.47 15.08
N GLN A 170 4.57 -0.74 15.27
CA GLN A 170 5.42 -1.42 14.28
C GLN A 170 4.87 -2.81 13.92
N SER A 171 4.46 -3.59 14.92
CA SER A 171 3.82 -4.88 14.72
C SER A 171 2.52 -4.75 13.92
N ALA A 172 1.65 -3.81 14.31
CA ALA A 172 0.36 -3.58 13.64
C ALA A 172 0.53 -3.19 12.16
N PHE A 173 1.43 -2.24 11.87
CA PHE A 173 1.74 -1.84 10.48
C PHE A 173 2.39 -2.97 9.68
N THR A 174 3.27 -3.76 10.28
CA THR A 174 3.89 -4.91 9.61
C THR A 174 2.82 -5.91 9.18
N LYS A 175 1.91 -6.30 10.09
CA LYS A 175 0.79 -7.19 9.77
C LYS A 175 -0.11 -6.59 8.69
N LEU A 176 -0.46 -5.31 8.80
CA LEU A 176 -1.27 -4.60 7.81
C LEU A 176 -0.62 -4.61 6.42
N LEU A 177 0.69 -4.39 6.32
CA LEU A 177 1.40 -4.46 5.03
C LEU A 177 1.42 -5.86 4.44
N TRP A 178 1.54 -6.91 5.26
CA TRP A 178 1.43 -8.29 4.79
C TRP A 178 0.02 -8.66 4.34
N ILE A 179 -1.02 -8.17 5.04
CA ILE A 179 -2.42 -8.32 4.59
C ILE A 179 -2.62 -7.62 3.25
N GLN A 180 -2.13 -6.39 3.10
CA GLN A 180 -2.20 -5.68 1.82
C GLN A 180 -1.42 -6.42 0.73
N ASN A 181 -0.24 -6.96 1.04
CA ASN A 181 0.53 -7.76 0.09
C ASN A 181 -0.23 -9.02 -0.36
N ASP A 182 -0.93 -9.71 0.53
CA ASP A 182 -1.79 -10.83 0.19
C ASP A 182 -2.96 -10.41 -0.74
N LEU A 183 -3.64 -9.32 -0.39
CA LEU A 183 -4.73 -8.75 -1.19
C LEU A 183 -4.25 -8.28 -2.58
N PHE A 184 -3.04 -7.73 -2.68
CA PHE A 184 -2.47 -7.38 -3.97
C PHE A 184 -2.11 -8.65 -4.74
N SER A 185 -1.41 -9.59 -4.12
CA SER A 185 -0.93 -10.82 -4.76
C SER A 185 -2.05 -11.69 -5.31
N ARG A 186 -3.21 -11.76 -4.64
CA ARG A 186 -4.36 -12.54 -5.17
C ARG A 186 -4.88 -12.02 -6.50
N ASN A 187 -4.63 -10.75 -6.84
CA ASN A 187 -5.04 -10.16 -8.12
C ASN A 187 -4.09 -10.53 -9.29
N TYR A 188 -2.97 -11.20 -9.01
CA TYR A 188 -1.99 -11.66 -10.02
C TYR A 188 -2.15 -13.15 -10.36
N GLY A 189 -2.91 -13.91 -9.56
CA GLY A 189 -3.17 -15.31 -9.81
C GLY A 189 -4.43 -15.52 -10.64
N ASN A 190 -4.33 -16.36 -11.67
CA ASN A 190 -5.46 -17.11 -12.22
C ASN A 190 -5.57 -18.45 -11.49
#